data_AF-A0A4S0UNI4-F1
#
_entry.id   AF-A0A4S0UNI4-F1
#
_cell.length_a   1.000
_cell.length_b   1.000
_cell.length_c   1.000
_cell.angle_alpha   90.00
_cell.angle_beta   90.00
_cell.angle_gamma   90.00
#
_symmetry.space_group_name_H-M   'P 1'
#
loop_
_entity.id
_entity.type
_entity.pdbx_description
1 polymer ?
#
loop_
_entity_poly.entity_id
_entity_poly.type
_entity_poly.pdbx_seq_one_letter_code
_entity_poly.pdbx_strand_id
1 'polypeptide(L)'
;AMFIAYGWTDLPVIVPLLVAVGCGLLAGLINGSLIAFTRIPPFIATLGMMVTARGIAKWWSEGQPISFPTDSFAAIGKGLMPVIIFISLAILFQLILSYTRYGK
;
A
#
# COMPACT_ATOMS: atom_id res chain seq x y z
N ALA A 1 14.27 -12.92 10.03
CA ALA A 1 15.63 -12.78 10.59
C ALA A 1 16.23 -11.41 10.29
N MET A 2 16.31 -10.97 9.03
CA MET A 2 16.94 -9.69 8.64
C MET A 2 16.32 -8.44 9.30
N PHE A 3 14.99 -8.26 9.29
CA PHE A 3 14.33 -7.10 9.90
C PHE A 3 14.46 -7.02 11.43
N ILE A 4 14.55 -8.18 12.10
CA ILE A 4 14.81 -8.27 13.55
C ILE A 4 16.29 -7.97 13.83
N ALA A 5 17.21 -8.46 13.00
CA ALA A 5 18.64 -8.21 13.13
C ALA A 5 19.03 -6.74 12.90
N TYR A 6 18.29 -6.02 12.07
CA TYR A 6 18.51 -4.59 11.81
C TYR A 6 17.72 -3.65 12.75
N GLY A 7 16.86 -4.17 13.64
CA GLY A 7 16.08 -3.34 14.60
C GLY A 7 14.91 -2.57 13.98
N TRP A 8 14.35 -3.02 12.85
CA TRP A 8 13.28 -2.31 12.14
C TRP A 8 11.89 -2.58 12.72
N THR A 9 11.81 -3.43 13.75
CA THR A 9 10.56 -3.85 14.40
C THR A 9 10.01 -2.85 15.42
N ASP A 10 10.88 -2.00 15.98
CA ASP A 10 10.54 -1.03 17.02
C ASP A 10 10.41 0.41 16.49
N LEU A 11 10.31 0.55 15.16
CA LEU A 11 10.12 1.85 14.52
C LEU A 11 8.71 2.39 14.80
N PRO A 12 8.57 3.71 15.05
CA PRO A 12 7.26 4.32 15.20
C PRO A 12 6.41 4.09 13.94
N VAL A 13 5.12 3.80 14.12
CA VAL A 13 4.13 3.43 13.07
C VAL A 13 4.14 4.40 11.88
N ILE A 14 4.51 5.66 12.10
CA ILE A 14 4.62 6.70 11.07
C ILE A 14 5.61 6.33 9.96
N VAL A 15 6.72 5.66 10.29
CA VAL A 15 7.80 5.37 9.34
C VAL A 15 7.39 4.29 8.34
N PRO A 16 6.89 3.10 8.75
CA PRO A 16 6.34 2.12 7.82
C PRO A 16 5.19 2.68 6.97
N LEU A 17 4.34 3.53 7.54
CA LEU A 17 3.22 4.14 6.83
C LEU A 17 3.70 5.03 5.67
N LEU A 18 4.64 5.93 5.93
CA LEU A 18 5.20 6.83 4.90
C LEU A 18 5.89 6.04 3.79
N VAL A 19 6.64 4.99 4.14
CA VAL A 19 7.28 4.11 3.16
C VAL A 19 6.24 3.38 2.32
N ALA A 20 5.19 2.84 2.94
CA ALA A 20 4.11 2.16 2.22
C ALA A 20 3.39 3.08 1.23
N VAL A 21 3.06 4.31 1.65
CA VAL A 21 2.44 5.32 0.77
C VAL A 21 3.38 5.71 -0.37
N GLY A 22 4.66 5.94 -0.08
CA GLY A 22 5.66 6.26 -1.10
C GLY A 22 5.80 5.15 -2.15
N CYS A 23 5.89 3.90 -1.72
CA CYS A 23 5.93 2.74 -2.61
C CYS A 23 4.64 2.62 -3.44
N GLY A 24 3.48 2.85 -2.84
CA GLY A 24 2.19 2.83 -3.54
C GLY A 24 2.09 3.91 -4.62
N LEU A 25 2.53 5.13 -4.31
CA LEU A 25 2.58 6.23 -5.28
C LEU A 25 3.52 5.92 -6.45
N LEU A 26 4.73 5.41 -6.16
CA LEU A 26 5.68 5.02 -7.21
C LEU A 26 5.10 3.92 -8.11
N ALA A 27 4.52 2.88 -7.52
CA ALA A 27 3.86 1.82 -8.27
C ALA A 27 2.71 2.35 -9.14
N GLY A 28 1.89 3.27 -8.59
CA GLY A 28 0.80 3.93 -9.31
C GLY A 28 1.30 4.78 -10.48
N LEU A 29 2.36 5.56 -10.27
CA LEU A 29 2.99 6.38 -11.31
C LEU A 29 3.59 5.53 -12.43
N ILE A 30 4.26 4.42 -12.09
CA ILE A 30 4.81 3.49 -13.07
C ILE A 30 3.67 2.90 -13.92
N ASN A 31 2.64 2.35 -13.27
CA ASN A 31 1.50 1.79 -14.00
C ASN A 31 0.78 2.83 -14.87
N GLY A 32 0.51 4.01 -14.32
CA GLY A 32 -0.17 5.09 -15.03
C GLY A 32 0.64 5.63 -16.21
N SER A 33 1.95 5.81 -16.05
CA SER A 33 2.84 6.26 -17.12
C SER A 33 2.97 5.21 -18.22
N LEU A 34 3.15 3.93 -17.88
CA LEU A 34 3.16 2.84 -18.87
C LEU A 34 1.88 2.86 -19.70
N ILE A 35 0.71 2.93 -19.07
CA ILE A 35 -0.57 2.98 -19.79
C ILE A 35 -0.66 4.23 -20.69
N ALA A 36 -0.29 5.40 -20.16
CA ALA A 36 -0.38 6.68 -20.89
C ALA A 36 0.57 6.77 -22.11
N PHE A 37 1.81 6.32 -21.97
CA PHE A 37 2.83 6.44 -23.03
C PHE A 37 2.86 5.26 -23.99
N THR A 38 2.74 4.03 -23.48
CA THR A 38 2.92 2.81 -24.30
C THR A 38 1.61 2.23 -24.81
N ARG A 39 0.44 2.72 -24.34
CA ARG A 39 -0.90 2.23 -24.71
C ARG A 39 -1.09 0.72 -24.52
N ILE A 40 -0.29 0.11 -23.66
CA ILE A 40 -0.44 -1.30 -23.28
C ILE A 40 -1.73 -1.43 -22.46
N PRO A 41 -2.53 -2.51 -22.65
CA PRO A 41 -3.71 -2.76 -21.85
C PRO A 41 -3.42 -2.70 -20.33
N PRO A 42 -4.29 -2.03 -19.54
CA PRO A 42 -4.03 -1.76 -18.12
C PRO A 42 -3.84 -3.04 -17.30
N PHE A 43 -4.52 -4.12 -17.66
CA PHE A 43 -4.40 -5.43 -17.04
C PHE A 43 -2.95 -5.96 -17.06
N ILE A 44 -2.25 -5.80 -18.19
CA ILE A 44 -0.89 -6.31 -18.36
C ILE A 44 0.10 -5.50 -17.51
N ALA A 45 -0.04 -4.16 -17.51
CA ALA A 45 0.81 -3.29 -16.71
C ALA A 45 0.68 -3.61 -15.21
N THR A 46 -0.56 -3.74 -14.71
CA THR A 46 -0.81 -4.03 -13.29
C THR A 46 -0.39 -5.44 -12.88
N LEU A 47 -0.60 -6.44 -13.74
CA LEU A 47 -0.13 -7.81 -13.47
C LEU A 47 1.40 -7.88 -13.44
N GLY A 48 2.07 -7.23 -14.40
CA GLY A 48 3.53 -7.14 -14.42
C GLY A 48 4.06 -6.49 -13.15
N MET A 49 3.49 -5.36 -12.74
CA MET A 49 3.87 -4.69 -11.50
C MET A 49 3.65 -5.56 -10.27
N MET A 50 2.53 -6.29 -10.19
CA MET A 50 2.26 -7.22 -9.07
C MET A 50 3.32 -8.32 -9.00
N VAL A 51 3.69 -8.92 -10.13
CA VAL A 51 4.72 -9.98 -10.18
C VAL A 51 6.09 -9.43 -9.77
N THR A 52 6.48 -8.27 -10.30
CA THR A 52 7.76 -7.62 -9.96
C THR A 52 7.82 -7.23 -8.48
N ALA A 53 6.78 -6.56 -7.97
CA ALA A 53 6.70 -6.16 -6.57
C ALA A 53 6.76 -7.38 -5.63
N ARG A 54 6.06 -8.46 -5.97
CA ARG A 54 6.09 -9.70 -5.19
C ARG A 54 7.45 -10.40 -5.27
N GLY A 55 8.12 -10.36 -6.41
CA GLY A 55 9.47 -10.87 -6.60
C GLY A 55 10.49 -10.12 -5.73
N ILE A 56 10.47 -8.78 -5.78
CA ILE A 56 11.31 -7.92 -4.95
C ILE A 56 11.04 -8.17 -3.46
N ALA A 57 9.77 -8.22 -3.06
CA ALA A 57 9.40 -8.50 -1.68
C ALA A 57 9.92 -9.87 -1.22
N LYS A 58 9.81 -10.90 -2.06
CA LYS A 58 10.29 -12.25 -1.73
C LYS A 58 11.82 -12.32 -1.67
N TRP A 59 12.51 -11.64 -2.57
CA TRP A 59 13.97 -11.54 -2.56
C TRP A 59 14.47 -10.84 -1.30
N TRP A 60 13.87 -9.71 -0.94
CA TRP A 60 14.20 -8.98 0.29
C TRP A 60 13.90 -9.81 1.54
N SER A 61 12.77 -10.52 1.56
CA SER A 61 12.35 -11.29 2.73
C SER A 61 13.03 -12.65 2.86
N GLU A 62 13.94 -13.01 1.94
CA GLU A 62 14.54 -14.35 1.82
C GLU A 62 13.48 -15.48 1.84
N GLY A 63 12.26 -15.18 1.36
CA GLY A 63 11.12 -16.09 1.40
C GLY A 63 10.49 -16.35 2.77
N GLN A 64 10.96 -15.70 3.84
CA GLN A 64 10.37 -15.79 5.18
C GLN A 64 9.11 -14.92 5.28
N PRO A 65 8.01 -15.43 5.85
CA PRO A 65 6.82 -14.62 6.11
C PRO A 65 7.14 -13.55 7.15
N ILE A 66 6.89 -12.30 6.77
CA ILE A 66 7.04 -11.14 7.64
C ILE A 66 5.75 -10.97 8.46
N SER A 67 5.81 -11.25 9.76
CA SER A 67 4.72 -11.00 10.71
C SER A 67 5.22 -10.05 11.79
N PHE A 68 4.87 -8.76 11.69
CA PHE A 68 5.23 -7.75 12.70
C PHE A 68 3.97 -7.12 13.32
N PRO A 69 3.38 -7.75 14.34
CA PRO A 69 2.43 -7.06 15.20
C PRO A 69 3.23 -6.36 16.31
N THR A 70 3.71 -5.13 16.08
CA THR A 70 4.01 -4.23 17.20
C THR A 70 2.69 -3.91 17.89
N ASP A 71 2.63 -3.79 19.22
CA ASP A 71 1.37 -3.59 19.96
C ASP A 71 0.57 -2.37 19.46
N SER A 72 1.27 -1.31 19.03
CA SER A 72 0.67 -0.11 18.43
C SER A 72 0.04 -0.37 17.05
N PHE A 73 0.61 -1.27 16.25
CA PHE A 73 0.03 -1.70 14.96
C PHE A 73 -1.15 -2.67 15.17
N ALA A 74 -1.05 -3.54 16.18
CA ALA A 74 -2.12 -4.43 16.59
C ALA A 74 -3.34 -3.65 17.14
N ALA A 75 -3.13 -2.49 17.77
CA ALA A 75 -4.20 -1.62 18.24
C ALA A 75 -5.05 -1.04 17.08
N ILE A 76 -4.43 -0.69 15.94
CA ILE A 76 -5.16 -0.18 14.75
C ILE A 76 -6.08 -1.27 14.18
N GLY A 77 -5.67 -2.54 14.25
CA GLY A 77 -6.43 -3.69 13.78
C GLY A 77 -7.39 -4.32 14.80
N LYS A 78 -7.37 -3.89 16.08
CA LYS A 78 -8.21 -4.44 17.14
C LYS A 78 -9.46 -3.56 17.36
N GLY A 79 -10.62 -4.20 17.54
CA GLY A 79 -11.87 -3.53 17.89
C GLY A 79 -12.55 -2.81 16.72
N LEU A 80 -13.16 -1.65 16.99
CA LEU A 80 -13.97 -0.88 16.02
C LEU A 80 -13.16 0.10 15.13
N MET A 81 -11.85 0.26 15.36
CA MET A 81 -11.01 1.19 14.59
C MET A 81 -10.99 0.94 13.07
N PRO A 82 -10.93 -0.31 12.56
CA PRO A 82 -11.00 -0.57 11.12
C PRO A 82 -12.32 -0.09 10.48
N VAL A 83 -13.43 -0.21 11.22
CA VAL A 83 -14.77 0.22 10.76
C VAL A 83 -14.83 1.74 10.67
N ILE A 84 -14.28 2.45 11.65
CA ILE A 84 -14.25 3.92 11.67
C ILE A 84 -13.39 4.44 10.51
N ILE A 85 -12.21 3.85 10.28
CA ILE A 85 -11.34 4.23 9.15
C ILE A 85 -12.06 4.02 7.82
N PHE A 86 -12.75 2.89 7.65
CA PHE A 86 -13.49 2.57 6.43
C PHE A 86 -14.65 3.55 6.18
N ILE A 87 -15.44 3.86 7.21
CA ILE A 87 -16.54 4.85 7.13
C ILE A 87 -15.99 6.24 6.80
N SER A 88 -14.88 6.64 7.43
CA SER A 88 -14.24 7.94 7.18
C SER A 88 -13.79 8.06 5.73
N LEU A 89 -13.13 7.02 5.20
CA LEU A 89 -12.65 6.97 3.82
C LEU A 89 -13.82 6.92 2.83
N ALA A 90 -14.88 6.19 3.15
CA ALA A 90 -16.10 6.13 2.34
C ALA A 90 -16.78 7.49 2.25
N ILE A 91 -16.89 8.24 3.35
CA ILE A 91 -17.43 9.61 3.35
C ILE A 91 -16.54 10.54 2.52
N LEU A 92 -15.21 10.42 2.67
CA LEU A 92 -14.25 11.21 1.90
C LEU A 92 -14.40 10.95 0.39
N PHE A 93 -14.45 9.69 -0.03
CA PHE A 93 -14.67 9.33 -1.43
C PHE A 93 -16.06 9.72 -1.92
N GLN A 94 -17.11 9.60 -1.10
CA GLN A 94 -18.46 10.04 -1.44
C GLN A 94 -18.50 11.56 -1.69
N LEU A 95 -17.81 12.35 -0.86
CA LEU A 95 -17.68 13.80 -1.03
C LEU A 95 -16.89 14.12 -2.30
N ILE A 96 -15.74 13.48 -2.50
CA ILE A 96 -14.90 13.70 -3.67
C ILE A 96 -15.65 13.35 -4.96
N LEU A 97 -16.35 12.21 -5.01
CA LEU A 97 -17.10 11.77 -6.19
C LEU A 97 -18.39 12.59 -6.41
N SER A 98 -19.02 13.09 -5.34
CA SER A 98 -20.23 13.93 -5.48
C SER A 98 -19.91 15.39 -5.81
N TYR A 99 -18.72 15.90 -5.47
CA TYR A 99 -18.34 17.30 -5.68
C TYR A 99 -17.25 17.53 -6.74
N THR A 100 -16.56 16.49 -7.21
CA THR A 100 -15.54 16.65 -8.27
C THR A 100 -16.14 16.29 -9.62
N ARG A 101 -15.77 17.07 -10.66
CA ARG A 101 -16.21 17.02 -12.07
C ARG A 101 -15.82 15.72 -12.81
N TYR A 102 -15.96 14.56 -12.19
CA TYR A 102 -15.88 13.24 -12.84
C TYR A 102 -17.26 12.56 -12.94
N GLY A 103 -18.33 13.26 -12.53
CA GLY A 103 -19.73 12.80 -12.59
C GLY A 103 -20.55 13.28 -13.80
N LYS A 104 -19.91 13.84 -14.83
CA LYS A 104 -20.46 13.97 -16.19
C LYS A 104 -19.35 13.77 -17.20
#